data_AF-A0A1Y3SH82-F1
#
_entry.id   AF-A0A1Y3SH82-F1
#
_cell.length_a   1.000
_cell.length_b   1.000
_cell.length_c   1.000
_cell.angle_alpha   90.00
_cell.angle_beta   90.00
_cell.angle_gamma   90.00
#
_symmetry.space_group_name_H-M   'P 1'
#
loop_
_entity.id
_entity.type
_entity.pdbx_description
1 polymer ?
#
loop_
_entity_poly.entity_id
_entity_poly.type
_entity_poly.pdbx_seq_one_letter_code
_entity_poly.pdbx_strand_id
1 'polypeptide(L)'
;MDLIALDKQVHLYSVDTKAFYTDEEMALNRKIDAMRYERKQIKKVVDIWTAFISKKITEKKMARLLKDAKYDGDPLTTEIVDDLKQRSKDLIDPINQTKKALLDKLEMYQGIRTFRHEFLRDRNVISIFESELTRMVGIETNTLTDELVVVKTCYFKVLKDIVLNGFHLNENRYVCLTASAGQIRTKRSLFIKEDTYHRIMGRLMCGLTVEDINNQGGINPN
;
A
#
# COMPACT_ATOMS: atom_id res chain seq x y z
N MET A 1 -19.74 -24.39 -26.07
CA MET A 1 -19.71 -23.41 -24.96
C MET A 1 -18.29 -22.92 -24.88
N ASP A 2 -17.99 -21.82 -25.54
CA ASP A 2 -16.70 -21.16 -25.36
C ASP A 2 -16.64 -20.71 -23.91
N LEU A 3 -15.66 -21.23 -23.15
CA LEU A 3 -15.30 -20.64 -21.88
C LEU A 3 -15.01 -19.16 -22.18
N ILE A 4 -15.77 -18.25 -21.58
CA ILE A 4 -15.37 -16.85 -21.47
C ILE A 4 -14.13 -16.86 -20.59
N ALA A 5 -12.98 -17.11 -21.19
CA ALA A 5 -11.72 -17.08 -20.51
C ALA A 5 -11.46 -15.62 -20.12
N LEU A 6 -11.11 -15.37 -18.86
CA LEU A 6 -10.51 -14.10 -18.44
C LEU A 6 -9.07 -14.00 -19.01
N ASP A 7 -8.89 -14.23 -20.31
CA ASP A 7 -7.60 -14.47 -20.97
C ASP A 7 -6.84 -13.18 -21.30
N LYS A 8 -7.54 -12.05 -21.40
CA LYS A 8 -6.97 -10.74 -21.72
C LYS A 8 -6.73 -9.90 -20.47
N GLN A 9 -5.62 -10.18 -19.81
CA GLN A 9 -5.16 -9.42 -18.65
C GLN A 9 -3.84 -8.73 -18.95
N VAL A 10 -3.53 -7.69 -18.19
CA VAL A 10 -2.19 -7.13 -18.08
C VAL A 10 -1.82 -7.06 -16.60
N HIS A 11 -0.55 -7.26 -16.29
CA HIS A 11 -0.05 -7.26 -14.92
C HIS A 11 0.71 -5.96 -14.65
N LEU A 12 0.51 -5.38 -13.47
CA LEU A 12 1.16 -4.14 -13.08
C LEU A 12 1.40 -4.09 -11.58
N TYR A 13 2.28 -3.19 -11.13
CA TYR A 13 2.55 -2.99 -9.72
C TYR A 13 1.43 -2.19 -9.03
N SER A 14 0.92 -2.74 -7.93
CA SER A 14 0.05 -2.08 -6.97
C SER A 14 0.72 -1.99 -5.61
N VAL A 15 1.02 -0.77 -5.19
CA VAL A 15 1.73 -0.48 -3.94
C VAL A 15 0.94 0.47 -3.06
N ASP A 16 1.32 0.63 -1.80
CA ASP A 16 0.80 1.70 -0.95
C ASP A 16 1.79 2.88 -0.88
N THR A 17 1.40 3.95 -0.17
CA THR A 17 2.24 5.14 -0.02
C THR A 17 3.60 4.89 0.64
N LYS A 18 3.82 3.74 1.32
CA LYS A 18 5.14 3.41 1.91
C LYS A 18 6.22 3.21 0.86
N ALA A 19 5.83 2.88 -0.38
CA ALA A 19 6.76 2.77 -1.50
C ALA A 19 7.47 4.08 -1.85
N PHE A 20 7.01 5.23 -1.32
CA PHE A 20 7.55 6.55 -1.60
C PHE A 20 8.17 7.23 -0.36
N TYR A 21 8.42 6.44 0.68
CA TYR A 21 9.04 6.94 1.89
C TYR A 21 10.55 7.12 1.68
N THR A 22 11.09 8.18 2.26
CA THR A 22 12.54 8.30 2.47
C THR A 22 13.04 7.19 3.40
N ASP A 23 14.35 6.98 3.48
CA ASP A 23 14.92 5.97 4.37
C ASP A 23 14.64 6.25 5.85
N GLU A 24 14.63 7.52 6.25
CA GLU A 24 14.26 7.92 7.61
C GLU A 24 12.78 7.60 7.91
N GLU A 25 11.88 7.98 7.00
CA GLU A 25 10.44 7.70 7.11
C GLU A 25 10.19 6.18 7.16
N MET A 26 10.86 5.41 6.31
CA MET A 26 10.76 3.95 6.29
C MET A 26 11.32 3.31 7.56
N ALA A 27 12.42 3.81 8.10
CA ALA A 27 12.97 3.31 9.37
C ALA A 27 11.97 3.48 10.52
N LEU A 28 11.31 4.65 10.61
CA LEU A 28 10.25 4.88 11.60
C LEU A 28 9.05 3.96 11.37
N ASN A 29 8.61 3.80 10.13
CA ASN A 29 7.51 2.88 9.81
C ASN A 29 7.84 1.42 10.17
N ARG A 30 9.07 0.96 9.91
CA ARG A 30 9.52 -0.40 10.28
C ARG A 30 9.50 -0.59 11.80
N LYS A 31 9.95 0.40 12.59
CA LYS A 31 9.85 0.37 14.06
C LYS A 31 8.40 0.25 14.53
N ILE A 32 7.48 1.03 13.94
CA ILE A 32 6.04 0.96 14.25
C ILE A 32 5.48 -0.43 13.91
N ASP A 33 5.80 -0.95 12.73
CA ASP A 33 5.30 -2.24 12.27
C ASP A 33 5.81 -3.39 13.18
N ALA A 34 7.07 -3.33 13.63
CA ALA A 34 7.64 -4.29 14.59
C ALA A 34 6.93 -4.27 15.95
N MET A 35 6.77 -3.09 16.57
CA MET A 35 6.07 -2.97 17.86
C MET A 35 4.60 -3.39 17.76
N ARG A 36 3.92 -3.05 16.65
CA ARG A 36 2.53 -3.50 16.41
C ARG A 36 2.44 -5.01 16.24
N TYR A 37 3.40 -5.60 15.53
CA TYR A 37 3.46 -7.04 15.34
C TYR A 37 3.65 -7.74 16.68
N GLU A 38 4.61 -7.31 17.49
CA GLU A 38 4.85 -7.82 18.84
C GLU A 38 3.57 -7.74 19.70
N ARG A 39 2.97 -6.55 19.79
CA ARG A 39 1.72 -6.35 20.53
C ARG A 39 0.59 -7.26 20.03
N LYS A 40 0.51 -7.50 18.73
CA LYS A 40 -0.48 -8.42 18.14
C LYS A 40 -0.22 -9.86 18.56
N GLN A 41 1.04 -10.32 18.60
CA GLN A 41 1.36 -11.68 19.05
C GLN A 41 1.04 -11.86 20.54
N ILE A 42 1.42 -10.88 21.37
CA ILE A 42 1.10 -10.88 22.80
C ILE A 42 -0.43 -11.01 23.00
N LYS A 43 -1.22 -10.18 22.30
CA LYS A 43 -2.68 -10.24 22.40
C LYS A 43 -3.26 -11.61 22.03
N LYS A 44 -2.77 -12.23 20.96
CA LYS A 44 -3.22 -13.59 20.60
C LYS A 44 -2.99 -14.59 21.72
N VAL A 45 -1.82 -14.54 22.37
CA VAL A 45 -1.48 -15.45 23.49
C VAL A 45 -2.40 -15.18 24.69
N VAL A 46 -2.62 -13.92 25.03
CA VAL A 46 -3.56 -13.51 26.10
C VAL A 46 -4.99 -13.96 25.80
N ASP A 47 -5.45 -13.85 24.56
CA ASP A 47 -6.78 -14.29 24.14
C ASP A 47 -6.94 -15.81 24.24
N ILE A 48 -5.91 -16.57 23.84
CA ILE A 48 -5.87 -18.03 23.99
C ILE A 48 -5.98 -18.43 25.46
N TRP A 49 -5.19 -17.81 26.35
CA TRP A 49 -5.24 -18.07 27.79
C TRP A 49 -6.61 -17.73 28.38
N THR A 50 -7.16 -16.56 28.02
CA THR A 50 -8.47 -16.12 28.50
C THR A 50 -9.58 -17.10 28.09
N ALA A 51 -9.50 -17.65 26.87
CA ALA A 51 -10.42 -18.70 26.43
C ALA A 51 -10.27 -20.01 27.23
N PHE A 52 -9.05 -20.36 27.64
CA PHE A 52 -8.79 -21.55 28.46
C PHE A 52 -9.33 -21.39 29.89
N ILE A 53 -8.99 -20.28 30.57
CA ILE A 53 -9.46 -20.01 31.94
C ILE A 53 -10.99 -19.89 32.01
N SER A 54 -11.63 -19.33 30.97
CA SER A 54 -13.09 -19.30 30.85
C SER A 54 -13.72 -20.64 30.46
N LYS A 55 -12.95 -21.74 30.43
CA LYS A 55 -13.36 -23.10 30.06
C LYS A 55 -13.98 -23.23 28.66
N LYS A 56 -13.71 -22.28 27.75
CA LYS A 56 -14.19 -22.32 26.35
C LYS A 56 -13.36 -23.24 25.47
N ILE A 57 -12.11 -23.52 25.86
CA ILE A 57 -11.22 -24.46 25.17
C ILE A 57 -10.59 -25.43 26.15
N THR A 58 -10.24 -26.63 25.68
CA THR A 58 -9.49 -27.63 26.45
C THR A 58 -8.00 -27.32 26.43
N GLU A 59 -7.26 -27.88 27.39
CA GLU A 59 -5.80 -27.76 27.48
C GLU A 59 -5.10 -28.24 26.19
N LYS A 60 -5.52 -29.39 25.64
CA LYS A 60 -5.01 -29.91 24.36
C LYS A 60 -5.20 -28.92 23.21
N LYS A 61 -6.34 -28.22 23.18
CA LYS A 61 -6.64 -27.20 22.16
C LYS A 61 -5.81 -25.94 22.39
N MET A 62 -5.61 -25.52 23.64
CA MET A 62 -4.74 -24.41 24.01
C MET A 62 -3.30 -24.65 23.54
N ALA A 63 -2.70 -25.80 23.87
CA ALA A 63 -1.35 -26.16 23.48
C ALA A 63 -1.14 -26.11 21.95
N ARG A 64 -2.13 -26.60 21.18
CA ARG A 64 -2.11 -26.49 19.71
C ARG A 64 -2.12 -25.03 19.24
N LEU A 65 -3.02 -24.21 19.79
CA LEU A 65 -3.13 -22.79 19.39
C LEU A 65 -1.88 -21.98 19.74
N LEU A 66 -1.23 -22.27 20.87
CA LEU A 66 0.04 -21.64 21.24
C LEU A 66 1.17 -22.03 20.28
N LYS A 67 1.22 -23.30 19.87
CA LYS A 67 2.14 -23.76 18.83
C LYS A 67 1.89 -23.05 17.49
N ASP A 68 0.64 -22.92 17.08
CA ASP A 68 0.26 -22.21 15.85
C ASP A 68 0.59 -20.71 15.93
N ALA A 69 0.46 -20.12 17.12
CA ALA A 69 0.88 -18.75 17.42
C ALA A 69 2.42 -18.59 17.50
N LYS A 70 3.17 -19.70 17.43
CA LYS A 70 4.62 -19.75 17.61
C LYS A 70 5.07 -19.14 18.93
N TYR A 71 4.29 -19.38 19.99
CA TYR A 71 4.68 -18.98 21.33
C TYR A 71 5.76 -19.93 21.84
N ASP A 72 6.91 -19.37 22.21
CA ASP A 72 8.12 -20.05 22.66
C ASP A 72 8.54 -19.63 24.08
N GLY A 73 7.67 -18.89 24.79
CA GLY A 73 7.91 -18.46 26.16
C GLY A 73 7.58 -19.53 27.20
N ASP A 74 7.70 -19.13 28.47
CA ASP A 74 7.42 -19.99 29.61
C ASP A 74 5.99 -20.53 29.62
N PRO A 75 5.73 -21.69 30.27
CA PRO A 75 4.38 -22.21 30.42
C PRO A 75 3.45 -21.16 31.01
N LEU A 76 2.32 -20.89 30.34
CA LEU A 76 1.44 -19.80 30.74
C LEU A 76 0.89 -20.01 32.16
N THR A 77 1.06 -18.98 32.98
CA THR A 77 0.43 -18.82 34.30
C THR A 77 -0.32 -17.49 34.33
N THR A 78 -1.12 -17.26 35.38
CA THR A 78 -1.79 -15.97 35.58
C THR A 78 -0.78 -14.81 35.63
N GLU A 79 0.35 -15.00 36.33
CA GLU A 79 1.43 -14.01 36.46
C GLU A 79 2.06 -13.68 35.10
N ILE A 80 2.49 -14.70 34.34
CA ILE A 80 3.09 -14.50 33.00
C ILE A 80 2.12 -13.76 32.07
N VAL A 81 0.83 -14.11 32.12
CA VAL A 81 -0.18 -13.48 31.26
C VAL A 81 -0.44 -12.03 31.67
N ASP A 82 -0.38 -11.71 32.96
CA ASP A 82 -0.52 -10.34 33.43
C ASP A 82 0.69 -9.47 33.06
N ASP A 83 1.90 -10.02 33.11
CA ASP A 83 3.12 -9.37 32.58
C ASP A 83 3.01 -9.13 31.06
N LEU A 84 2.53 -10.12 30.32
CA LEU A 84 2.27 -9.99 28.88
C LEU A 84 1.24 -8.89 28.59
N LYS A 85 0.15 -8.82 29.37
CA LYS A 85 -0.83 -7.72 29.24
C LYS A 85 -0.19 -6.37 29.52
N GLN A 86 0.66 -6.28 30.55
CA GLN A 86 1.35 -5.03 30.88
C GLN A 86 2.29 -4.61 29.76
N ARG A 87 3.14 -5.51 29.25
CA ARG A 87 3.97 -5.27 28.07
C ARG A 87 3.18 -4.81 26.85
N SER A 88 2.01 -5.42 26.59
CA SER A 88 1.11 -4.98 25.51
C SER A 88 0.56 -3.56 25.72
N LYS A 89 0.43 -3.09 26.96
CA LYS A 89 0.05 -1.70 27.27
C LYS A 89 1.25 -0.77 27.09
N ASP A 90 2.42 -1.16 27.59
CA ASP A 90 3.65 -0.36 27.53
C ASP A 90 4.10 -0.08 26.09
N LEU A 91 3.78 -0.97 25.14
CA LEU A 91 4.04 -0.75 23.72
C LEU A 91 3.16 0.34 23.08
N ILE A 92 2.04 0.75 23.69
CA ILE A 92 1.09 1.71 23.08
C ILE A 92 1.74 3.08 22.92
N ASP A 93 2.39 3.58 23.97
CA ASP A 93 2.96 4.93 23.96
C ASP A 93 4.15 5.06 23.00
N PRO A 94 5.14 4.15 22.98
CA PRO A 94 6.21 4.14 21.97
C PRO A 94 5.69 4.06 20.53
N ILE A 95 4.63 3.26 20.27
CA ILE A 95 3.98 3.20 18.95
C ILE A 95 3.42 4.58 18.58
N ASN A 96 2.71 5.23 19.49
CA ASN A 96 2.10 6.54 19.23
C ASN A 96 3.14 7.64 19.04
N GLN A 97 4.18 7.67 19.87
CA GLN A 97 5.30 8.60 19.75
C GLN A 97 6.05 8.43 18.42
N THR A 98 6.38 7.18 18.05
CA THR A 98 7.06 6.89 16.78
C THR A 98 6.18 7.23 15.59
N LYS A 99 4.86 6.97 15.69
CA LYS A 99 3.88 7.35 14.67
C LYS A 99 3.80 8.87 14.50
N LYS A 100 3.85 9.62 15.59
CA LYS A 100 3.90 11.09 15.54
C LYS A 100 5.16 11.57 14.83
N ALA A 101 6.33 11.04 15.21
CA ALA A 101 7.59 11.35 14.54
C ALA A 101 7.57 11.04 13.03
N LEU A 102 6.94 9.92 12.64
CA LEU A 102 6.74 9.58 11.22
C LEU A 102 5.87 10.64 10.52
N LEU A 103 4.73 11.01 11.12
CA LEU A 103 3.84 12.03 10.55
C LEU A 103 4.56 13.37 10.37
N ASP A 104 5.30 13.82 11.38
CA ASP A 104 6.03 15.08 11.33
C ASP A 104 7.07 15.05 10.18
N LYS A 105 7.78 13.93 10.00
CA LYS A 105 8.73 13.74 8.89
C LYS A 105 8.05 13.76 7.52
N LEU A 106 6.91 13.07 7.38
CA LEU A 106 6.12 13.08 6.14
C LEU A 106 5.66 14.51 5.76
N GLU A 107 5.25 15.31 6.75
CA GLU A 107 4.81 16.69 6.55
C GLU A 107 5.96 17.63 6.17
N MET A 108 7.11 17.48 6.82
CA MET A 108 8.32 18.28 6.55
C MET A 108 8.96 17.96 5.20
N TYR A 109 8.68 16.81 4.60
CA TYR A 109 9.25 16.41 3.32
C TYR A 109 8.90 17.41 2.20
N GLN A 110 9.93 17.85 1.48
CA GLN A 110 9.87 18.70 0.30
C GLN A 110 10.64 18.03 -0.85
N GLY A 111 10.14 18.19 -2.08
CA GLY A 111 10.78 17.66 -3.29
C GLY A 111 9.99 16.53 -3.97
N ILE A 112 10.65 15.87 -4.92
CA ILE A 112 10.07 14.78 -5.70
C ILE A 112 10.42 13.44 -5.06
N ARG A 113 9.40 12.64 -4.73
CA ARG A 113 9.59 11.34 -4.10
C ARG A 113 10.16 10.33 -5.09
N THR A 114 10.95 9.39 -4.57
CA THR A 114 11.49 8.26 -5.33
C THR A 114 10.81 6.98 -4.88
N PHE A 115 10.42 6.15 -5.84
CA PHE A 115 9.88 4.82 -5.61
C PHE A 115 10.99 3.90 -5.09
N ARG A 116 10.73 3.19 -3.99
CA ARG A 116 11.68 2.25 -3.41
C ARG A 116 11.65 0.91 -4.14
N HIS A 117 12.78 0.50 -4.71
CA HIS A 117 12.94 -0.80 -5.42
C HIS A 117 12.52 -2.01 -4.60
N GLU A 118 12.60 -1.95 -3.27
CA GLU A 118 12.14 -3.02 -2.40
C GLU A 118 10.65 -3.36 -2.56
N PHE A 119 9.85 -2.51 -3.23
CA PHE A 119 8.45 -2.76 -3.55
C PHE A 119 8.22 -3.38 -4.95
N LEU A 120 9.26 -3.57 -5.77
CA LEU A 120 9.18 -4.32 -7.02
C LEU A 120 9.25 -5.83 -6.73
N ARG A 121 8.14 -6.40 -6.26
CA ARG A 121 8.04 -7.83 -5.91
C ARG A 121 6.71 -8.40 -6.36
N ASP A 122 6.67 -9.69 -6.65
CA ASP A 122 5.48 -10.40 -7.17
C ASP A 122 4.23 -10.23 -6.30
N ARG A 123 4.41 -10.16 -4.97
CA ARG A 123 3.29 -9.89 -4.03
C ARG A 123 2.57 -8.56 -4.26
N ASN A 124 3.24 -7.62 -4.93
CA ASN A 124 2.70 -6.30 -5.26
C ASN A 124 2.21 -6.27 -6.72
N VAL A 125 2.26 -7.37 -7.46
CA VAL A 125 1.72 -7.45 -8.82
C VAL A 125 0.22 -7.77 -8.74
N ILE A 126 -0.58 -7.02 -9.48
CA ILE A 126 -2.00 -7.29 -9.69
C ILE A 126 -2.28 -7.49 -11.17
N SER A 127 -3.33 -8.24 -11.48
CA SER A 127 -3.89 -8.32 -12.83
C SER A 127 -5.03 -7.32 -12.98
N ILE A 128 -5.05 -6.61 -14.09
CA ILE A 128 -6.23 -5.87 -14.55
C ILE A 128 -6.62 -6.38 -15.93
N PHE A 129 -7.89 -6.26 -16.29
CA PHE A 129 -8.32 -6.56 -17.66
C PHE A 129 -7.75 -5.53 -18.63
N GLU A 130 -7.55 -5.97 -19.87
CA GLU A 130 -7.31 -5.03 -20.96
C GLU A 130 -8.41 -3.98 -21.03
N SER A 131 -8.00 -2.76 -21.31
CA SER A 131 -8.87 -1.62 -21.53
C SER A 131 -8.35 -0.80 -22.70
N GLU A 132 -9.13 0.21 -23.11
CA GLU A 132 -8.67 1.12 -24.15
C GLU A 132 -7.36 1.82 -23.76
N LEU A 133 -7.20 2.16 -22.47
CA LEU A 133 -5.95 2.72 -21.96
C LEU A 133 -4.76 1.79 -22.20
N THR A 134 -4.89 0.50 -21.87
CA THR A 134 -3.76 -0.43 -21.99
C THR A 134 -3.38 -0.67 -23.46
N ARG A 135 -4.36 -0.61 -24.37
CA ARG A 135 -4.14 -0.66 -25.83
C ARG A 135 -3.50 0.62 -26.37
N MET A 136 -3.93 1.78 -25.89
CA MET A 136 -3.32 3.07 -26.27
C MET A 136 -1.85 3.14 -25.85
N VAL A 137 -1.53 2.64 -24.64
CA VAL A 137 -0.16 2.55 -24.14
C VAL A 137 0.68 1.56 -24.96
N GLY A 138 0.05 0.50 -25.48
CA GLY A 138 0.72 -0.57 -26.22
C GLY A 138 1.21 -1.71 -25.32
N ILE A 139 0.51 -1.98 -24.22
CA ILE A 139 0.88 -3.06 -23.30
C ILE A 139 0.47 -4.40 -23.89
N GLU A 140 1.42 -5.33 -23.97
CA GLU A 140 1.18 -6.70 -24.44
C GLU A 140 0.34 -7.50 -23.44
N THR A 141 -0.57 -8.31 -23.97
CA THR A 141 -1.44 -9.19 -23.17
C THR A 141 -0.62 -10.19 -22.35
N ASN A 142 -1.03 -10.43 -21.11
CA ASN A 142 -0.41 -11.35 -20.15
C ASN A 142 1.04 -11.04 -19.84
N THR A 143 1.45 -9.76 -19.96
CA THR A 143 2.77 -9.28 -19.57
C THR A 143 2.72 -8.40 -18.32
N LEU A 144 3.83 -8.38 -17.57
CA LEU A 144 4.05 -7.40 -16.52
C LEU A 144 4.60 -6.12 -17.15
N THR A 145 3.87 -5.04 -16.98
CA THR A 145 4.26 -3.71 -17.44
C THR A 145 4.79 -2.86 -16.31
N ASP A 146 5.75 -1.99 -16.62
CA ASP A 146 6.19 -0.89 -15.78
C ASP A 146 5.59 0.45 -16.25
N GLU A 147 4.79 0.48 -17.32
CA GLU A 147 4.16 1.72 -17.84
C GLU A 147 3.17 2.34 -16.86
N LEU A 148 2.55 1.50 -16.03
CA LEU A 148 1.47 1.86 -15.12
C LEU A 148 1.77 1.38 -13.70
N VAL A 149 1.43 2.21 -12.71
CA VAL A 149 1.53 1.86 -11.28
C VAL A 149 0.26 2.28 -10.56
N VAL A 150 -0.33 1.35 -9.81
CA VAL A 150 -1.47 1.66 -8.93
C VAL A 150 -0.96 1.95 -7.53
N VAL A 151 -1.30 3.13 -6.99
CA VAL A 151 -0.92 3.52 -5.63
C VAL A 151 -2.15 3.59 -4.74
N LYS A 152 -2.12 2.85 -3.63
CA LYS A 152 -3.09 2.91 -2.55
C LYS A 152 -2.68 3.93 -1.50
N THR A 153 -3.55 4.88 -1.21
CA THR A 153 -3.33 5.95 -0.24
C THR A 153 -3.46 5.42 1.19
N CYS A 154 -2.33 5.41 1.92
CA CYS A 154 -2.34 5.27 3.38
C CYS A 154 -2.11 6.61 4.09
N TYR A 155 -1.26 7.48 3.53
CA TYR A 155 -1.02 8.84 4.02
C TYR A 155 -1.27 9.87 2.93
N PHE A 156 -2.19 10.82 3.19
CA PHE A 156 -2.60 11.82 2.21
C PHE A 156 -1.49 12.80 1.83
N LYS A 157 -0.60 13.15 2.75
CA LYS A 157 0.56 14.00 2.45
C LYS A 157 1.44 13.39 1.35
N VAL A 158 1.75 12.10 1.47
CA VAL A 158 2.55 11.38 0.47
C VAL A 158 1.81 11.29 -0.87
N LEU A 159 0.50 11.02 -0.85
CA LEU A 159 -0.30 11.07 -2.07
C LEU A 159 -0.26 12.47 -2.71
N LYS A 160 -0.43 13.54 -1.93
CA LYS A 160 -0.37 14.92 -2.43
C LYS A 160 0.97 15.19 -3.11
N ASP A 161 2.08 14.78 -2.50
CA ASP A 161 3.42 14.95 -3.07
C ASP A 161 3.53 14.27 -4.44
N ILE A 162 3.13 13.01 -4.56
CA ILE A 162 3.24 12.26 -5.82
C ILE A 162 2.21 12.67 -6.87
N VAL A 163 1.03 13.18 -6.47
CA VAL A 163 0.02 13.68 -7.40
C VAL A 163 0.47 15.00 -8.00
N LEU A 164 1.00 15.92 -7.19
CA LEU A 164 1.39 17.26 -7.66
C LEU A 164 2.73 17.25 -8.40
N ASN A 165 3.70 16.46 -7.95
CA ASN A 165 5.06 16.50 -8.48
C ASN A 165 5.43 15.27 -9.30
N GLY A 166 4.59 14.23 -9.30
CA GLY A 166 5.00 12.91 -9.79
C GLY A 166 6.00 12.22 -8.85
N PHE A 167 6.58 11.14 -9.33
CA PHE A 167 7.67 10.44 -8.64
C PHE A 167 8.65 9.82 -9.64
N HIS A 168 9.86 9.49 -9.17
CA HIS A 168 10.85 8.76 -9.97
C HIS A 168 10.85 7.27 -9.65
N LEU A 169 10.97 6.44 -10.68
CA LEU A 169 11.29 5.02 -10.59
C LEU A 169 12.32 4.71 -11.67
N ASN A 170 13.54 4.36 -11.24
CA ASN A 170 14.72 4.33 -12.10
C ASN A 170 14.93 5.71 -12.75
N GLU A 171 15.14 5.74 -14.06
CA GLU A 171 15.30 6.96 -14.86
C GLU A 171 13.96 7.56 -15.31
N ASN A 172 12.84 6.86 -15.06
CA ASN A 172 11.52 7.26 -15.52
C ASN A 172 10.79 8.10 -14.47
N ARG A 173 10.13 9.17 -14.93
CA ARG A 173 9.19 9.95 -14.13
C ARG A 173 7.77 9.47 -14.36
N TYR A 174 6.98 9.42 -13.30
CA TYR A 174 5.59 9.00 -13.33
C TYR A 174 4.69 10.15 -12.85
N VAL A 175 3.58 10.35 -13.55
CA VAL A 175 2.59 11.38 -13.25
C VAL A 175 1.24 10.75 -12.95
N CYS A 176 0.40 11.46 -12.20
CA CYS A 176 -0.95 11.00 -11.90
C CYS A 176 -1.81 11.01 -13.17
N LEU A 177 -2.33 9.86 -13.57
CA LEU A 177 -3.21 9.75 -14.73
C LEU A 177 -4.67 9.98 -14.34
N THR A 178 -5.18 9.15 -13.45
CA THR A 178 -6.60 9.19 -13.06
C THR A 178 -6.88 8.38 -11.80
N ALA A 179 -8.04 8.64 -11.20
CA ALA A 179 -8.68 7.76 -10.25
C ALA A 179 -10.17 7.68 -10.58
N SER A 180 -10.62 6.56 -11.14
CA SER A 180 -12.04 6.26 -11.36
C SER A 180 -12.82 6.24 -10.04
N ALA A 181 -14.16 6.33 -10.11
CA ALA A 181 -15.02 6.30 -8.91
C ALA A 181 -14.74 5.09 -7.99
N GLY A 182 -14.49 3.91 -8.57
CA GLY A 182 -14.12 2.71 -7.81
C GLY A 182 -12.74 2.81 -7.16
N GLN A 183 -11.78 3.42 -7.86
CA GLN A 183 -10.44 3.70 -7.34
C GLN A 183 -10.48 4.73 -6.20
N ILE A 184 -11.23 5.83 -6.34
CA ILE A 184 -11.44 6.82 -5.27
C ILE A 184 -12.03 6.16 -4.02
N ARG A 185 -13.09 5.35 -4.18
CA ARG A 185 -13.72 4.62 -3.05
C ARG A 185 -12.74 3.70 -2.32
N THR A 186 -11.82 3.09 -3.05
CA THR A 186 -10.80 2.19 -2.50
C THR A 186 -9.49 2.89 -2.16
N LYS A 187 -9.46 4.23 -2.26
CA LYS A 187 -8.28 5.08 -2.06
C LYS A 187 -7.10 4.65 -2.93
N ARG A 188 -7.35 4.40 -4.21
CA ARG A 188 -6.35 4.05 -5.21
C ARG A 188 -6.29 5.15 -6.27
N SER A 189 -5.11 5.37 -6.82
CA SER A 189 -4.86 6.24 -7.96
C SER A 189 -3.94 5.53 -8.95
N LEU A 190 -4.14 5.78 -10.24
CA LEU A 190 -3.32 5.23 -11.32
C LEU A 190 -2.29 6.28 -11.76
N PHE A 191 -1.04 5.85 -11.83
CA PHE A 191 0.09 6.63 -12.32
C PHE A 191 0.62 5.99 -13.59
N ILE A 192 1.18 6.82 -14.46
CA ILE A 192 1.71 6.44 -15.77
C ILE A 192 3.08 7.07 -15.97
N LYS A 193 3.98 6.44 -16.71
CA LYS A 193 5.22 7.11 -17.14
C LYS A 193 4.89 8.39 -17.91
N GLU A 194 5.62 9.46 -17.63
CA GLU A 194 5.37 10.80 -18.15
C GLU A 194 5.56 10.88 -19.67
N ASP A 195 6.58 10.21 -20.20
CA ASP A 195 6.84 10.09 -21.65
C ASP A 195 5.70 9.34 -22.37
N THR A 196 5.22 8.25 -21.78
CA THR A 196 4.05 7.50 -22.29
C THR A 196 2.78 8.34 -22.22
N TYR A 197 2.56 9.10 -21.14
CA TYR A 197 1.44 10.01 -21.03
C TYR A 197 1.42 11.02 -22.19
N HIS A 198 2.52 11.72 -22.42
CA HIS A 198 2.63 12.68 -23.52
C HIS A 198 2.41 12.02 -24.89
N ARG A 199 2.93 10.80 -25.09
CA ARG A 199 2.73 10.03 -26.33
C ARG A 199 1.26 9.73 -26.61
N ILE A 200 0.45 9.42 -25.59
CA ILE A 200 -0.95 9.01 -25.76
C ILE A 200 -1.96 10.12 -25.47
N MET A 201 -1.52 11.29 -24.99
CA MET A 201 -2.37 12.40 -24.55
C MET A 201 -3.40 12.80 -25.60
N GLY A 202 -2.99 12.94 -26.86
CA GLY A 202 -3.90 13.29 -27.96
C GLY A 202 -5.01 12.25 -28.15
N ARG A 203 -4.73 10.96 -27.97
CA ARG A 203 -5.76 9.90 -28.04
C ARG A 203 -6.69 9.93 -26.82
N LEU A 204 -6.14 10.19 -25.63
CA LEU A 204 -6.92 10.34 -24.40
C LEU A 204 -7.89 11.53 -24.46
N MET A 205 -7.46 12.62 -25.07
CA MET A 205 -8.23 13.87 -25.20
C MET A 205 -9.05 13.94 -26.50
N CYS A 206 -9.23 12.83 -27.22
CA CYS A 206 -9.95 12.78 -28.50
C CYS A 206 -9.44 13.79 -29.55
N GLY A 207 -8.15 14.11 -29.53
CA GLY A 207 -7.50 15.06 -30.42
C GLY A 207 -7.54 16.52 -29.94
N LEU A 208 -8.20 16.81 -28.82
CA LEU A 208 -8.28 18.16 -28.26
C LEU A 208 -7.02 18.51 -27.47
N THR A 209 -6.53 19.74 -27.64
CA THR A 209 -5.45 20.26 -26.81
C THR A 209 -6.01 20.81 -25.49
N VAL A 210 -5.14 20.96 -24.49
CA VAL A 210 -5.48 21.61 -23.22
C VAL A 210 -5.97 23.04 -23.45
N GLU A 211 -5.35 23.74 -24.41
CA GLU A 211 -5.76 25.10 -24.80
C GLU A 211 -7.16 25.10 -25.40
N ASP A 212 -7.47 24.18 -26.32
CA ASP A 212 -8.82 24.07 -26.91
C ASP A 212 -9.89 23.82 -25.85
N ILE A 213 -9.58 22.97 -24.86
CA ILE A 213 -10.48 22.66 -23.74
C ILE A 213 -10.69 23.90 -22.85
N ASN A 214 -9.62 24.59 -22.48
CA ASN A 214 -9.68 25.74 -21.58
C ASN A 214 -10.31 26.97 -22.25
N ASN A 215 -10.08 27.17 -23.56
CA ASN A 215 -10.72 28.21 -24.35
C ASN A 215 -12.24 28.06 -24.45
N GLN A 216 -12.76 26.83 -24.30
CA GLN A 216 -14.20 26.54 -24.27
C GLN A 216 -14.79 26.59 -22.85
N GLY A 217 -14.07 27.15 -21.87
CA GLY A 217 -14.52 27.26 -20.48
C GLY A 217 -14.33 25.98 -19.67
N GLY A 218 -13.56 25.02 -20.19
CA GLY A 218 -13.08 23.87 -19.40
C GLY A 218 -12.05 24.29 -18.35
N ILE A 219 -11.82 23.40 -17.37
CA ILE A 219 -10.75 23.55 -16.39
C ILE A 219 -9.89 22.29 -16.47
N ASN A 220 -8.88 22.32 -17.34
CA ASN A 220 -7.82 21.34 -17.36
C ASN A 220 -6.50 22.01 -16.91
N PRO A 221 -6.06 21.78 -15.66
CA PRO A 221 -4.83 22.35 -15.12
C PRO A 221 -3.56 21.55 -15.48
N ASN A 222 -3.72 20.38 -16.13
CA ASN A 222 -2.64 19.48 -16.53
C ASN A 222 -2.22 19.71 -17.97
#